data_AF-A0A7X7HE10-F1
#
_entry.id   AF-A0A7X7HE10-F1
#
_cell.length_a   1.000
_cell.length_b   1.000
_cell.length_c   1.000
_cell.angle_alpha   90.00
_cell.angle_beta   90.00
_cell.angle_gamma   90.00
#
_symmetry.space_group_name_H-M   'P 1'
#
loop_
_entity.id
_entity.type
_entity.pdbx_description
1 polymer ?
#
loop_
_entity_poly.entity_id
_entity_poly.type
_entity_poly.pdbx_seq_one_letter_code
_entity_poly.pdbx_strand_id
1 'polypeptide(L)'
;MVKYILRRVAISLVVLLVGSVLLFFLVTISGDPLEDLRESQSPNRDNQMRQRTANMGLNTPWWERYLVWLQGASRCVIGQCDLGTNREGVQVLGMLGTAASSTLRLVILATILSIVIGIALGILTAIRQYSGFDYAVTFMAFLFFSLPVFWAAVLLKEYAAIRFNNWLADPNISVTFMLVMGLIAAFSVQLAVGGPWKRRLISAAVVFVFVVGILYYFDAVRWFSQPSVGLPIYILSALGAGVLVLGMTMGFGNRGVLYSVGATVAIGIISYSFLRGQLLSNPSAVLLLGSFAFAIAVAVAVSFLFGGFSRKHAIGLSISTASVMSFLALVDLMLTNWTNYYAINKRPIPTIGAVTPNLNGDFWQSFIDVATHLLLPTTVLMLVSLAGYTRYTRASMLEVLNQDYIRTARSKGLPERTVITKHAFRNSLIPLTTIIAFDFAGLIGGAVITETVFGWKGMGELFKTGLQNVDPQPVMAFFLVTGIAAITMNLVADLLYAVLDPRITR
;
A
#
# COMPACT_ATOMS: atom_id res chain seq x y z
N MET A 1 31.31 -4.03 4.16
CA MET A 1 29.91 -3.73 4.52
C MET A 1 29.75 -3.03 5.87
N VAL A 2 30.21 -3.60 7.00
CA VAL A 2 30.00 -3.00 8.35
C VAL A 2 30.50 -1.55 8.47
N LYS A 3 31.73 -1.25 8.02
CA LYS A 3 32.29 0.12 8.03
C LYS A 3 31.45 1.12 7.21
N TYR A 4 30.89 0.67 6.09
CA TYR A 4 30.02 1.50 5.25
C TYR A 4 28.69 1.80 5.94
N ILE A 5 28.04 0.75 6.48
CA ILE A 5 26.79 0.88 7.24
C ILE A 5 26.97 1.80 8.45
N LEU A 6 28.02 1.59 9.24
CA LEU A 6 28.32 2.43 10.41
C LEU A 6 28.54 3.90 10.02
N ARG A 7 29.31 4.16 8.96
CA ARG A 7 29.53 5.52 8.46
C ARG A 7 28.20 6.18 8.05
N ARG A 8 27.33 5.45 7.35
CA ARG A 8 26.05 5.99 6.89
C ARG A 8 25.10 6.25 8.05
N VAL A 9 24.95 5.30 8.98
CA VAL A 9 24.15 5.46 10.20
C VAL A 9 24.65 6.65 11.02
N ALA A 10 25.96 6.80 11.19
CA ALA A 10 26.54 7.95 11.90
C ALA A 10 26.20 9.28 11.23
N ILE A 11 26.35 9.39 9.89
CA ILE A 11 25.97 10.60 9.14
C ILE A 11 24.47 10.88 9.32
N SER A 12 23.62 9.86 9.18
CA SER A 12 22.18 10.03 9.34
C SER A 12 21.77 10.43 10.76
N LEU A 13 22.44 9.91 11.79
CA LEU A 13 22.23 10.33 13.18
C LEU A 13 22.61 11.79 13.40
N VAL A 14 23.71 12.25 12.80
CA VAL A 14 24.11 13.67 12.86
C VAL A 14 23.07 14.55 12.17
N VAL A 15 22.59 14.16 10.99
CA VAL A 15 21.53 14.88 10.27
C VAL A 15 20.24 14.92 11.08
N LEU A 16 19.85 13.81 11.70
CA LEU A 16 18.68 13.73 12.58
C LEU A 16 18.85 14.65 13.79
N LEU A 17 20.02 14.65 14.43
CA LEU A 17 20.31 15.51 15.58
C LEU A 17 20.24 16.99 15.20
N VAL A 18 20.93 17.41 14.14
CA VAL A 18 20.90 18.80 13.65
C VAL A 18 19.48 19.21 13.25
N GLY A 19 18.77 18.35 12.52
CA GLY A 19 17.38 18.57 12.16
C GLY A 19 16.45 18.67 13.37
N SER A 20 16.71 17.87 14.41
CA SER A 20 15.92 17.90 15.65
C SER A 20 16.11 19.21 16.43
N VAL A 21 17.36 19.72 16.52
CA VAL A 21 17.66 21.02 17.14
C VAL A 21 16.95 22.13 16.36
N LEU A 22 17.09 22.13 15.03
CA LEU A 22 16.49 23.13 14.18
C LEU A 22 14.95 23.12 14.30
N LEU A 23 14.33 21.95 14.21
CA LEU A 23 12.88 21.83 14.31
C LEU A 23 12.37 22.25 15.69
N PHE A 24 13.01 21.79 16.76
CA PHE A 24 12.64 22.19 18.12
C PHE A 24 12.69 23.72 18.26
N PHE A 25 13.80 24.32 17.82
CA PHE A 25 13.96 25.77 17.84
C PHE A 25 12.85 26.47 17.05
N LEU A 26 12.60 26.06 15.80
CA LEU A 26 11.57 26.64 14.93
C LEU A 26 10.17 26.57 15.55
N VAL A 27 9.79 25.46 16.17
CA VAL A 27 8.49 25.35 16.85
C VAL A 27 8.42 26.28 18.06
N THR A 28 9.51 26.40 18.81
CA THR A 28 9.50 27.26 20.02
C THR A 28 9.41 28.75 19.72
N ILE A 29 9.79 29.17 18.51
CA ILE A 29 9.71 30.57 18.07
C ILE A 29 8.49 30.84 17.18
N SER A 30 7.68 29.82 16.84
CA SER A 30 6.60 29.98 15.87
C SER A 30 5.39 30.75 16.41
N GLY A 31 5.28 30.95 17.73
CA GLY A 31 4.19 31.69 18.36
C GLY A 31 4.24 31.63 19.88
N ASP A 32 3.14 31.99 20.54
CA ASP A 32 2.99 31.93 21.99
C ASP A 32 2.11 30.73 22.43
N PRO A 33 2.64 29.74 23.16
CA PRO A 33 1.87 28.57 23.61
C PRO A 33 0.79 28.88 24.67
N LEU A 34 0.73 30.12 25.15
CA LEU A 34 -0.23 30.62 26.13
C LEU A 34 -1.24 31.61 25.53
N GLU A 35 -1.21 31.86 24.22
CA GLU A 35 -2.05 32.88 23.56
C GLU A 35 -3.54 32.65 23.83
N ASP A 36 -4.01 31.42 23.63
CA ASP A 36 -5.40 31.00 23.88
C ASP A 36 -5.85 31.24 25.34
N LEU A 37 -4.92 31.09 26.29
CA LEU A 37 -5.19 31.36 27.70
C LEU A 37 -5.15 32.84 28.00
N ARG A 38 -4.26 33.64 27.39
CA ARG A 38 -4.20 35.09 27.63
C ARG A 38 -5.47 35.80 27.18
N GLU A 39 -6.07 35.34 26.09
CA GLU A 39 -7.34 35.83 25.55
C GLU A 39 -8.59 35.30 26.28
N SER A 40 -8.45 34.22 27.06
CA SER A 40 -9.56 33.62 27.80
C SER A 40 -10.08 34.54 28.91
N GLN A 41 -11.40 34.62 29.06
CA GLN A 41 -12.07 35.31 30.19
C GLN A 41 -12.39 34.37 31.36
N SER A 42 -11.88 33.14 31.35
CA SER A 42 -12.21 32.17 32.39
C SER A 42 -11.65 32.59 33.77
N PRO A 43 -12.40 32.42 34.88
CA PRO A 43 -11.90 32.74 36.21
C PRO A 43 -10.66 31.93 36.62
N ASN A 44 -10.48 30.74 36.05
CA ASN A 44 -9.36 29.82 36.32
C ASN A 44 -8.16 30.01 35.39
N ARG A 45 -8.18 31.02 34.51
CA ARG A 45 -7.14 31.28 33.50
C ARG A 45 -5.73 31.28 34.07
N ASP A 46 -5.50 32.00 35.17
CA ASP A 46 -4.16 32.16 35.74
C ASP A 46 -3.61 30.87 36.35
N ASN A 47 -4.50 29.98 36.82
CA ASN A 47 -4.12 28.64 37.26
C ASN A 47 -3.78 27.74 36.08
N GLN A 48 -4.58 27.80 34.99
CA GLN A 48 -4.31 27.05 33.76
C GLN A 48 -2.99 27.48 33.09
N MET A 49 -2.69 28.79 33.08
CA MET A 49 -1.42 29.31 32.57
C MET A 49 -0.23 28.79 33.38
N ARG A 50 -0.32 28.80 34.72
CA ARG A 50 0.73 28.26 35.60
C ARG A 50 0.94 26.75 35.37
N GLN A 51 -0.15 25.99 35.25
CA GLN A 51 -0.08 24.55 34.97
C GLN A 51 0.58 24.27 33.61
N ARG A 52 0.17 24.97 32.54
CA ARG A 52 0.78 24.79 31.21
C ARG A 52 2.24 25.23 31.18
N THR A 53 2.58 26.32 31.87
CA THR A 53 3.97 26.79 32.04
C THR A 53 4.84 25.73 32.70
N ALA A 54 4.32 25.04 33.73
CA ALA A 54 5.01 23.94 34.39
C ALA A 54 5.13 22.70 33.49
N ASN A 55 4.05 22.27 32.84
CA ASN A 55 4.03 21.10 31.94
C ASN A 55 5.03 21.24 30.78
N MET A 56 5.13 22.43 30.20
CA MET A 56 6.01 22.70 29.05
C MET A 56 7.39 23.24 29.44
N GLY A 57 7.65 23.48 30.74
CA GLY A 57 8.89 24.05 31.22
C GLY A 57 9.21 25.45 30.67
N LEU A 58 8.20 26.30 30.44
CA LEU A 58 8.37 27.59 29.75
C LEU A 58 9.28 28.60 30.48
N ASN A 59 9.56 28.37 31.78
CA ASN A 59 10.48 29.19 32.56
C ASN A 59 11.96 28.91 32.28
N THR A 60 12.27 27.80 31.58
CA THR A 60 13.64 27.43 31.21
C THR A 60 13.93 27.84 29.77
N PRO A 61 15.18 28.21 29.45
CA PRO A 61 15.59 28.46 28.08
C PRO A 61 15.27 27.30 27.13
N TRP A 62 15.00 27.60 25.86
CA TRP A 62 14.61 26.57 24.88
C TRP A 62 15.62 25.44 24.73
N TRP A 63 16.92 25.73 24.88
CA TRP A 63 17.99 24.75 24.75
C TRP A 63 18.03 23.76 25.92
N GLU A 64 17.70 24.19 27.14
CA GLU A 64 17.56 23.29 28.29
C GLU A 64 16.39 22.32 28.08
N ARG A 65 15.24 22.84 27.61
CA ARG A 65 14.09 21.99 27.28
C ARG A 65 14.41 20.99 26.19
N TYR A 66 15.17 21.39 25.16
CA TYR A 66 15.64 20.49 24.12
C TYR A 66 16.54 19.40 24.69
N LEU A 67 17.48 19.73 25.58
CA LEU A 67 18.37 18.74 26.20
C LEU A 67 17.60 17.74 27.07
N VAL A 68 16.60 18.20 27.83
CA VAL A 68 15.71 17.32 28.60
C VAL A 68 14.96 16.37 27.67
N TRP A 69 14.38 16.89 26.58
CA TRP A 69 13.71 16.08 25.58
C TRP A 69 14.67 15.08 24.91
N LEU A 70 15.87 15.51 24.52
CA LEU A 70 16.89 14.66 23.89
C LEU A 70 17.35 13.55 24.86
N GLN A 71 17.49 13.86 26.15
CA GLN A 71 17.83 12.87 27.16
C GLN A 71 16.73 11.81 27.26
N GLY A 72 15.46 12.20 27.33
CA GLY A 72 14.32 11.28 27.31
C GLY A 72 14.28 10.43 26.04
N ALA A 73 14.43 11.06 24.86
CA ALA A 73 14.44 10.38 23.57
C ALA A 73 15.63 9.42 23.44
N SER A 74 16.81 9.76 23.96
CA SER A 74 18.00 8.88 23.92
C SER A 74 17.81 7.60 24.73
N ARG A 75 17.00 7.64 25.81
CA ARG A 75 16.65 6.44 26.60
C ARG A 75 15.74 5.47 25.85
N CYS A 76 15.16 5.85 24.71
CA CYS A 76 14.49 4.90 23.82
C CYS A 76 15.41 3.78 23.34
N VAL A 77 16.72 4.02 23.22
CA VAL A 77 17.69 3.00 22.77
C VAL A 77 17.79 1.84 23.77
N ILE A 78 17.56 2.12 25.06
CA ILE A 78 17.57 1.12 26.14
C ILE A 78 16.15 0.65 26.53
N GLY A 79 15.13 0.99 25.73
CA GLY A 79 13.74 0.59 25.96
C GLY A 79 12.97 1.41 27.00
N GLN A 80 13.56 2.47 27.56
CA GLN A 80 12.92 3.39 28.51
C GLN A 80 12.57 4.72 27.84
N CYS A 81 11.74 4.66 26.81
CA CYS A 81 11.34 5.85 26.04
C CYS A 81 10.60 6.87 26.91
N ASP A 82 11.07 8.12 26.89
CA ASP A 82 10.31 9.26 27.39
C ASP A 82 10.37 10.39 26.36
N LEU A 83 9.21 10.77 25.81
CA LEU A 83 9.08 11.85 24.84
C LEU A 83 8.46 13.11 25.46
N GLY A 84 8.28 13.11 26.78
CA GLY A 84 7.65 14.17 27.56
C GLY A 84 6.12 14.14 27.51
N THR A 85 5.54 15.22 28.02
CA THR A 85 4.10 15.51 28.06
C THR A 85 3.72 16.72 27.20
N ASN A 86 2.59 16.63 26.49
CA ASN A 86 2.03 17.75 25.74
C ASN A 86 1.63 18.93 26.66
N ARG A 87 1.14 20.02 26.06
CA ARG A 87 0.66 21.22 26.78
C ARG A 87 -0.35 20.95 27.89
N GLU A 88 -1.11 19.85 27.81
CA GLU A 88 -2.14 19.43 28.78
C GLU A 88 -1.59 18.48 29.87
N GLY A 89 -0.32 18.08 29.79
CA GLY A 89 0.30 17.12 30.71
C GLY A 89 0.08 15.65 30.31
N VAL A 90 -0.45 15.38 29.11
CA VAL A 90 -0.66 14.03 28.58
C VAL A 90 0.64 13.51 27.97
N GLN A 91 1.01 12.27 28.29
CA GLN A 91 2.23 11.64 27.77
C GLN A 91 2.20 11.51 26.24
N VAL A 92 3.21 12.08 25.58
CA VAL A 92 3.33 12.08 24.13
C VAL A 92 3.56 10.67 23.58
N LEU A 93 4.22 9.78 24.33
CA LEU A 93 4.48 8.41 23.90
C LEU A 93 3.19 7.62 23.62
N GLY A 94 2.16 7.76 24.46
CA GLY A 94 0.87 7.10 24.27
C GLY A 94 0.10 7.65 23.06
N MET A 95 0.16 8.97 22.86
CA MET A 95 -0.41 9.61 21.67
C MET A 95 0.30 9.15 20.40
N LEU A 96 1.63 9.09 20.45
CA LEU A 96 2.48 8.65 19.34
C LEU A 96 2.19 7.20 18.95
N GLY A 97 2.07 6.27 19.90
CA GLY A 97 1.81 4.86 19.59
C GLY A 97 0.51 4.65 18.81
N THR A 98 -0.56 5.34 19.24
CA THR A 98 -1.86 5.28 18.56
C THR A 98 -1.80 5.93 17.18
N ALA A 99 -1.18 7.11 17.09
CA ALA A 99 -1.03 7.88 15.86
C ALA A 99 -0.15 7.15 14.82
N ALA A 100 0.98 6.58 15.26
CA ALA A 100 1.92 5.84 14.42
C ALA A 100 1.31 4.58 13.83
N SER A 101 0.53 3.83 14.61
CA SER A 101 -0.19 2.66 14.12
C SER A 101 -1.14 3.02 12.96
N SER A 102 -1.82 4.16 13.06
CA SER A 102 -2.73 4.67 12.04
C SER A 102 -2.00 5.06 10.75
N THR A 103 -0.98 5.92 10.85
CA THR A 103 -0.19 6.40 9.69
C THR A 103 0.59 5.28 9.02
N LEU A 104 1.23 4.40 9.79
CA LEU A 104 2.02 3.30 9.23
C LEU A 104 1.15 2.31 8.46
N ARG A 105 -0.08 2.03 8.89
CA ARG A 105 -1.02 1.20 8.11
C ARG A 105 -1.27 1.79 6.73
N LEU A 106 -1.53 3.09 6.65
CA LEU A 106 -1.75 3.79 5.38
C LEU A 106 -0.49 3.77 4.50
N VAL A 107 0.65 4.17 5.05
CA VAL A 107 1.90 4.31 4.29
C VAL A 107 2.42 2.97 3.82
N ILE A 108 2.41 1.94 4.68
CA ILE A 108 2.91 0.60 4.31
C ILE A 108 2.04 0.00 3.21
N LEU A 109 0.71 0.03 3.34
CA LEU A 109 -0.19 -0.50 2.32
C LEU A 109 -0.04 0.25 1.00
N ALA A 110 0.01 1.59 1.04
CA ALA A 110 0.19 2.42 -0.15
C ALA A 110 1.54 2.13 -0.83
N THR A 111 2.60 1.96 -0.06
CA THR A 111 3.95 1.64 -0.57
C THR A 111 3.97 0.28 -1.25
N ILE A 112 3.43 -0.77 -0.60
CA ILE A 112 3.41 -2.12 -1.17
C ILE A 112 2.61 -2.13 -2.49
N LEU A 113 1.42 -1.54 -2.49
CA LEU A 113 0.57 -1.50 -3.68
C LEU A 113 1.21 -0.70 -4.81
N SER A 114 1.79 0.46 -4.51
CA SER A 114 2.45 1.30 -5.52
C SER A 114 3.70 0.65 -6.08
N ILE A 115 4.51 -0.05 -5.27
CA ILE A 115 5.63 -0.86 -5.76
C ILE A 115 5.13 -1.94 -6.71
N VAL A 116 4.17 -2.76 -6.28
CA VAL A 116 3.68 -3.90 -7.08
C VAL A 116 3.10 -3.43 -8.41
N ILE A 117 2.18 -2.46 -8.38
CA ILE A 117 1.48 -1.99 -9.58
C ILE A 117 2.42 -1.13 -10.43
N GLY A 118 3.18 -0.21 -9.82
CA GLY A 118 4.05 0.72 -10.53
C GLY A 118 5.22 0.03 -11.22
N ILE A 119 5.85 -0.95 -10.56
CA ILE A 119 6.90 -1.76 -11.20
C ILE A 119 6.31 -2.58 -12.35
N ALA A 120 5.17 -3.23 -12.15
CA ALA A 120 4.53 -4.02 -13.20
C ALA A 120 4.20 -3.17 -14.43
N LEU A 121 3.59 -2.00 -14.24
CA LEU A 121 3.30 -1.06 -15.33
C LEU A 121 4.57 -0.52 -15.98
N GLY A 122 5.60 -0.18 -15.21
CA GLY A 122 6.88 0.29 -15.74
C GLY A 122 7.61 -0.74 -16.60
N ILE A 123 7.60 -2.02 -16.20
CA ILE A 123 8.13 -3.13 -17.00
C ILE A 123 7.33 -3.30 -18.29
N LEU A 124 5.99 -3.35 -18.19
CA LEU A 124 5.11 -3.58 -19.34
C LEU A 124 5.23 -2.47 -20.39
N THR A 125 5.32 -1.21 -19.95
CA THR A 125 5.51 -0.05 -20.84
C THR A 125 6.90 -0.06 -21.48
N ALA A 126 7.95 -0.48 -20.76
CA ALA A 126 9.30 -0.62 -21.33
C ALA A 126 9.40 -1.72 -22.39
N ILE A 127 8.76 -2.88 -22.16
CA ILE A 127 8.75 -3.99 -23.13
C ILE A 127 7.98 -3.59 -24.40
N ARG A 128 6.92 -2.81 -24.25
CA ARG A 128 6.07 -2.32 -25.36
C ARG A 128 6.36 -0.85 -25.65
N GLN A 129 7.64 -0.50 -25.73
CA GLN A 129 8.08 0.87 -26.01
C GLN A 129 7.40 1.44 -27.27
N TYR A 130 6.96 2.69 -27.21
CA TYR A 130 6.27 3.41 -28.30
C TYR A 130 4.91 2.82 -28.71
N SER A 131 4.34 1.91 -27.92
CA SER A 131 2.97 1.42 -28.14
C SER A 131 1.91 2.38 -27.58
N GLY A 132 0.65 2.24 -28.02
CA GLY A 132 -0.47 3.00 -27.44
C GLY A 132 -0.61 2.79 -25.93
N PHE A 133 -0.29 1.60 -25.43
CA PHE A 133 -0.24 1.28 -24.00
C PHE A 133 0.80 2.14 -23.26
N ASP A 134 2.00 2.25 -23.85
CA ASP A 134 3.10 3.05 -23.29
C ASP A 134 2.69 4.52 -23.17
N TYR A 135 2.14 5.10 -24.25
CA TYR A 135 1.65 6.49 -24.22
C TYR A 135 0.52 6.69 -23.21
N ALA A 136 -0.45 5.78 -23.13
CA ALA A 136 -1.59 5.89 -22.21
C ALA A 136 -1.15 5.83 -20.74
N VAL A 137 -0.33 4.85 -20.39
CA VAL A 137 0.19 4.69 -19.02
C VAL A 137 1.11 5.86 -18.65
N THR A 138 1.96 6.30 -19.57
CA THR A 138 2.84 7.47 -19.36
C THR A 138 2.02 8.74 -19.14
N PHE A 139 0.99 8.97 -19.96
CA PHE A 139 0.08 10.10 -19.78
C PHE A 139 -0.63 10.06 -18.42
N MET A 140 -1.18 8.90 -18.04
CA MET A 140 -1.83 8.75 -16.72
C MET A 140 -0.85 8.95 -15.57
N ALA A 141 0.37 8.43 -15.68
CA ALA A 141 1.41 8.66 -14.69
C ALA A 141 1.73 10.16 -14.56
N PHE A 142 1.87 10.90 -15.67
CA PHE A 142 2.09 12.34 -15.62
C PHE A 142 0.91 13.12 -15.06
N LEU A 143 -0.32 12.72 -15.39
CA LEU A 143 -1.53 13.30 -14.82
C LEU A 143 -1.49 13.16 -13.30
N PHE A 144 -1.40 11.94 -12.76
CA PHE A 144 -1.41 11.71 -11.31
C PHE A 144 -0.19 12.31 -10.60
N PHE A 145 0.97 12.34 -11.24
CA PHE A 145 2.15 13.02 -10.69
C PHE A 145 1.94 14.54 -10.54
N SER A 146 1.16 15.14 -11.43
CA SER A 146 0.91 16.59 -11.44
C SER A 146 -0.30 17.01 -10.59
N LEU A 147 -1.10 16.05 -10.12
CA LEU A 147 -2.26 16.34 -9.29
C LEU A 147 -1.85 16.53 -7.82
N PRO A 148 -2.21 17.67 -7.19
CA PRO A 148 -2.02 17.85 -5.77
C PRO A 148 -2.75 16.77 -4.96
N VAL A 149 -2.09 16.25 -3.92
CA VAL A 149 -2.61 15.15 -3.07
C VAL A 149 -3.98 15.49 -2.48
N PHE A 150 -4.16 16.70 -1.97
CA PHE A 150 -5.44 17.14 -1.39
C PHE A 150 -6.56 17.17 -2.44
N TRP A 151 -6.25 17.54 -3.68
CA TRP A 151 -7.25 17.61 -4.75
C TRP A 151 -7.69 16.21 -5.17
N ALA A 152 -6.73 15.28 -5.35
CA ALA A 152 -7.02 13.88 -5.60
C ALA A 152 -7.86 13.26 -4.46
N ALA A 153 -7.55 13.58 -3.21
CA ALA A 153 -8.31 13.14 -2.04
C ALA A 153 -9.75 13.68 -2.04
N VAL A 154 -9.96 14.97 -2.34
CA VAL A 154 -11.29 15.57 -2.43
C VAL A 154 -12.12 14.97 -3.57
N LEU A 155 -11.51 14.74 -4.74
CA LEU A 155 -12.20 14.06 -5.85
C LEU A 155 -12.60 12.63 -5.48
N LEU A 156 -11.71 11.88 -4.84
CA LEU A 156 -12.02 10.52 -4.39
C LEU A 156 -13.14 10.53 -3.34
N LYS A 157 -13.19 11.50 -2.44
CA LYS A 157 -14.32 11.67 -1.52
C LYS A 157 -15.63 11.91 -2.26
N GLU A 158 -15.66 12.86 -3.19
CA GLU A 158 -16.88 13.22 -3.91
C GLU A 158 -17.39 12.06 -4.78
N TYR A 159 -16.52 11.51 -5.63
CA TYR A 159 -16.93 10.53 -6.63
C TYR A 159 -16.92 9.08 -6.12
N ALA A 160 -15.87 8.66 -5.42
CA ALA A 160 -15.70 7.27 -4.98
C ALA A 160 -16.34 6.99 -3.61
N ALA A 161 -16.67 8.01 -2.81
CA ALA A 161 -17.37 7.84 -1.54
C ALA A 161 -18.81 8.36 -1.62
N ILE A 162 -19.02 9.68 -1.77
CA ILE A 162 -20.34 10.31 -1.61
C ILE A 162 -21.30 9.86 -2.71
N ARG A 163 -20.94 10.07 -3.98
CA ARG A 163 -21.78 9.67 -5.12
C ARG A 163 -21.94 8.17 -5.21
N PHE A 164 -20.86 7.41 -4.98
CA PHE A 164 -20.92 5.95 -4.98
C PHE A 164 -21.87 5.42 -3.89
N ASN A 165 -21.78 5.91 -2.65
CA ASN A 165 -22.70 5.50 -1.58
C ASN A 165 -24.15 5.89 -1.87
N ASN A 166 -24.39 7.08 -2.45
CA ASN A 166 -25.74 7.50 -2.82
C ASN A 166 -26.32 6.60 -3.92
N TRP A 167 -25.50 6.22 -4.91
CA TRP A 167 -25.89 5.26 -5.95
C TRP A 167 -26.11 3.86 -5.37
N LEU A 168 -25.30 3.43 -4.41
CA LEU A 168 -25.41 2.11 -3.77
C LEU A 168 -26.72 1.92 -2.98
N ALA A 169 -27.39 3.01 -2.58
CA ALA A 169 -28.69 2.96 -1.91
C ALA A 169 -29.81 2.42 -2.82
N ASP A 170 -29.73 2.72 -4.12
CA ASP A 170 -30.60 2.15 -5.15
C ASP A 170 -29.77 1.91 -6.42
N PRO A 171 -28.99 0.80 -6.45
CA PRO A 171 -28.02 0.59 -7.51
C PRO A 171 -28.76 0.25 -8.79
N ASN A 172 -28.89 1.24 -9.65
CA ASN A 172 -29.34 1.09 -11.02
C ASN A 172 -28.22 1.48 -11.99
N ILE A 173 -27.90 0.61 -12.93
CA ILE A 173 -26.97 0.94 -14.00
C ILE A 173 -27.79 1.33 -15.21
N SER A 174 -27.79 2.62 -15.57
CA SER A 174 -28.42 3.06 -16.81
C SER A 174 -27.77 2.40 -18.03
N VAL A 175 -28.58 2.07 -19.05
CA VAL A 175 -28.07 1.52 -20.33
C VAL A 175 -27.00 2.44 -20.92
N THR A 176 -27.19 3.76 -20.83
CA THR A 176 -26.20 4.76 -21.26
C THR A 176 -24.86 4.57 -20.53
N PHE A 177 -24.88 4.37 -19.22
CA PHE A 177 -23.67 4.12 -18.45
C PHE A 177 -22.99 2.81 -18.87
N MET A 178 -23.74 1.73 -19.09
CA MET A 178 -23.18 0.46 -19.58
C MET A 178 -22.46 0.65 -20.92
N LEU A 179 -23.10 1.35 -21.87
CA LEU A 179 -22.53 1.62 -23.18
C LEU A 179 -21.28 2.51 -23.09
N VAL A 180 -21.33 3.58 -22.30
CA VAL A 180 -20.18 4.48 -22.10
C VAL A 180 -19.00 3.74 -21.46
N MET A 181 -19.24 2.97 -20.40
CA MET A 181 -18.19 2.17 -19.75
C MET A 181 -17.64 1.08 -20.68
N GLY A 182 -18.51 0.46 -21.47
CA GLY A 182 -18.12 -0.46 -22.54
C GLY A 182 -17.19 0.21 -23.56
N LEU A 183 -17.53 1.41 -24.03
CA LEU A 183 -16.71 2.18 -24.98
C LEU A 183 -15.36 2.56 -24.38
N ILE A 184 -15.34 3.03 -23.13
CA ILE A 184 -14.10 3.38 -22.42
C ILE A 184 -13.20 2.15 -22.27
N ALA A 185 -13.76 1.02 -21.85
CA ALA A 185 -13.00 -0.22 -21.70
C ALA A 185 -12.49 -0.75 -23.06
N ALA A 186 -13.32 -0.71 -24.09
CA ALA A 186 -12.96 -1.08 -25.45
C ALA A 186 -11.82 -0.22 -25.99
N PHE A 187 -11.90 1.10 -25.82
CA PHE A 187 -10.84 2.05 -26.19
C PHE A 187 -9.55 1.78 -25.40
N SER A 188 -9.66 1.55 -24.09
CA SER A 188 -8.51 1.25 -23.23
C SER A 188 -7.80 -0.04 -23.65
N VAL A 189 -8.54 -1.10 -23.96
CA VAL A 189 -7.95 -2.36 -24.46
C VAL A 189 -7.40 -2.20 -25.88
N GLN A 190 -8.02 -1.38 -26.71
CA GLN A 190 -7.50 -1.06 -28.05
C GLN A 190 -6.10 -0.43 -27.97
N LEU A 191 -5.87 0.44 -26.98
CA LEU A 191 -4.54 1.01 -26.71
C LEU A 191 -3.57 -0.04 -26.16
N ALA A 192 -4.07 -0.96 -25.33
CA ALA A 192 -3.27 -2.02 -24.72
C ALA A 192 -2.82 -3.11 -25.72
N VAL A 193 -3.67 -3.50 -26.67
CA VAL A 193 -3.44 -4.64 -27.57
C VAL A 193 -2.58 -4.23 -28.78
N GLY A 194 -1.42 -4.89 -28.91
CA GLY A 194 -0.57 -4.78 -30.11
C GLY A 194 -1.12 -5.58 -31.30
N GLY A 195 -0.75 -5.19 -32.52
CA GLY A 195 -1.09 -5.91 -33.74
C GLY A 195 -1.78 -5.03 -34.81
N PRO A 196 -2.25 -5.65 -35.91
CA PRO A 196 -2.90 -4.92 -37.00
C PRO A 196 -4.23 -4.31 -36.54
N TRP A 197 -4.65 -3.23 -37.22
CA TRP A 197 -5.88 -2.49 -36.88
C TRP A 197 -7.11 -3.38 -36.75
N LYS A 198 -7.26 -4.39 -37.62
CA LYS A 198 -8.36 -5.37 -37.55
C LYS A 198 -8.39 -6.13 -36.22
N ARG A 199 -7.25 -6.62 -35.72
CA ARG A 199 -7.16 -7.34 -34.44
C ARG A 199 -7.53 -6.42 -33.28
N ARG A 200 -7.09 -5.16 -33.32
CA ARG A 200 -7.41 -4.15 -32.30
C ARG A 200 -8.90 -3.84 -32.24
N LEU A 201 -9.54 -3.66 -33.40
CA LEU A 201 -10.98 -3.46 -33.48
C LEU A 201 -11.77 -4.68 -33.00
N ILE A 202 -11.36 -5.89 -33.38
CA ILE A 202 -12.01 -7.12 -32.89
C ILE A 202 -11.87 -7.22 -31.37
N SER A 203 -10.67 -7.00 -30.81
CA SER A 203 -10.50 -7.02 -29.36
C SER A 203 -11.32 -5.94 -28.65
N ALA A 204 -11.41 -4.75 -29.22
CA ALA A 204 -12.22 -3.68 -28.69
C ALA A 204 -13.72 -4.04 -28.71
N ALA A 205 -14.22 -4.59 -29.82
CA ALA A 205 -15.61 -5.04 -29.94
C ALA A 205 -15.95 -6.18 -28.97
N VAL A 206 -15.05 -7.17 -28.81
CA VAL A 206 -15.22 -8.26 -27.84
C VAL A 206 -15.27 -7.70 -26.42
N VAL A 207 -14.36 -6.79 -26.05
CA VAL A 207 -14.35 -6.15 -24.73
C VAL A 207 -15.58 -5.29 -24.52
N PHE A 208 -16.02 -4.55 -25.53
CA PHE A 208 -17.24 -3.75 -25.47
C PHE A 208 -18.44 -4.63 -25.12
N VAL A 209 -18.68 -5.68 -25.90
CA VAL A 209 -19.79 -6.63 -25.69
C VAL A 209 -19.67 -7.30 -24.32
N PHE A 210 -18.45 -7.71 -23.95
CA PHE A 210 -18.19 -8.33 -22.65
C PHE A 210 -18.50 -7.40 -21.47
N VAL A 211 -18.03 -6.15 -21.52
CA VAL A 211 -18.23 -5.15 -20.45
C VAL A 211 -19.69 -4.73 -20.35
N VAL A 212 -20.37 -4.51 -21.48
CA VAL A 212 -21.80 -4.22 -21.46
C VAL A 212 -22.59 -5.42 -20.92
N GLY A 213 -22.27 -6.63 -21.37
CA GLY A 213 -22.93 -7.86 -20.93
C GLY A 213 -22.71 -8.16 -19.44
N ILE A 214 -21.50 -7.97 -18.91
CA ILE A 214 -21.21 -8.19 -17.49
C ILE A 214 -21.87 -7.14 -16.60
N LEU A 215 -21.91 -5.87 -17.02
CA LEU A 215 -22.61 -4.82 -16.29
C LEU A 215 -24.13 -5.06 -16.28
N TYR A 216 -24.69 -5.48 -17.42
CA TYR A 216 -26.09 -5.89 -17.50
C TYR A 216 -26.39 -7.08 -16.58
N TYR A 217 -25.53 -8.10 -16.57
CA TYR A 217 -25.67 -9.24 -15.67
C TYR A 217 -25.58 -8.82 -14.19
N PHE A 218 -24.63 -7.96 -13.82
CA PHE A 218 -24.49 -7.47 -12.44
C PHE A 218 -25.66 -6.61 -11.99
N ASP A 219 -26.22 -5.80 -12.88
CA ASP A 219 -27.45 -5.03 -12.63
C ASP A 219 -28.64 -5.97 -12.43
N ALA A 220 -28.82 -6.97 -13.32
CA ALA A 220 -29.91 -7.94 -13.24
C ALA A 220 -29.90 -8.79 -11.96
N VAL A 221 -28.72 -9.20 -11.48
CA VAL A 221 -28.56 -9.98 -10.25
C VAL A 221 -28.42 -9.09 -9.01
N ARG A 222 -28.46 -7.76 -9.17
CA ARG A 222 -28.23 -6.77 -8.10
C ARG A 222 -26.92 -7.02 -7.35
N TRP A 223 -25.87 -7.42 -8.07
CA TRP A 223 -24.59 -7.79 -7.49
C TRP A 223 -23.97 -6.66 -6.66
N PHE A 224 -24.24 -5.40 -6.98
CA PHE A 224 -23.70 -4.26 -6.22
C PHE A 224 -24.31 -4.12 -4.83
N SER A 225 -25.58 -4.47 -4.61
CA SER A 225 -26.18 -4.46 -3.27
C SER A 225 -25.90 -5.74 -2.48
N GLN A 226 -25.74 -6.86 -3.18
CA GLN A 226 -25.47 -8.19 -2.58
C GLN A 226 -24.29 -8.88 -3.28
N PRO A 227 -23.07 -8.36 -3.13
CA PRO A 227 -21.94 -8.92 -3.84
C PRO A 227 -21.61 -10.30 -3.28
N SER A 228 -21.45 -11.26 -4.18
CA SER A 228 -20.91 -12.57 -3.84
C SER A 228 -20.09 -13.10 -5.01
N VAL A 229 -18.99 -13.77 -4.70
CA VAL A 229 -18.18 -14.49 -5.70
C VAL A 229 -18.74 -15.91 -5.82
N GLY A 230 -18.89 -16.57 -4.67
CA GLY A 230 -19.36 -17.95 -4.59
C GLY A 230 -18.29 -18.94 -5.06
N LEU A 231 -18.52 -20.23 -4.76
CA LEU A 231 -17.58 -21.30 -5.08
C LEU A 231 -17.27 -21.43 -6.59
N PRO A 232 -18.23 -21.34 -7.53
CA PRO A 232 -17.94 -21.52 -8.96
C PRO A 232 -16.95 -20.48 -9.50
N ILE A 233 -17.16 -19.20 -9.17
CA ILE A 233 -16.28 -18.12 -9.65
C ILE A 233 -14.92 -18.19 -8.94
N TYR A 234 -14.89 -18.57 -7.66
CA TYR A 234 -13.63 -18.83 -6.96
C TYR A 234 -12.80 -19.93 -7.63
N ILE A 235 -13.42 -21.07 -7.98
CA ILE A 235 -12.75 -22.19 -8.66
C ILE A 235 -12.15 -21.74 -9.99
N LEU A 236 -12.91 -21.03 -10.81
CA LEU A 236 -12.44 -20.50 -12.09
C LEU A 236 -11.28 -19.50 -11.89
N SER A 237 -11.38 -18.64 -10.89
CA SER A 237 -10.34 -17.65 -10.56
C SER A 237 -9.06 -18.31 -10.04
N ALA A 238 -9.19 -19.37 -9.24
CA ALA A 238 -8.07 -20.16 -8.74
C ALA A 238 -7.34 -20.91 -9.86
N LEU A 239 -8.08 -21.53 -10.79
CA LEU A 239 -7.51 -22.14 -12.00
C LEU A 239 -6.80 -21.09 -12.85
N GLY A 240 -7.45 -19.94 -13.08
CA GLY A 240 -6.87 -18.82 -13.80
C GLY A 240 -5.58 -18.30 -13.15
N ALA A 241 -5.54 -18.18 -11.81
CA ALA A 241 -4.36 -17.78 -11.06
C ALA A 241 -3.19 -18.75 -11.26
N GLY A 242 -3.43 -20.06 -11.19
CA GLY A 242 -2.41 -21.07 -11.46
C GLY A 242 -1.83 -20.97 -12.88
N VAL A 243 -2.72 -20.85 -13.89
CA VAL A 243 -2.34 -20.69 -15.30
C VAL A 243 -1.54 -19.39 -15.52
N LEU A 244 -1.96 -18.29 -14.89
CA LEU A 244 -1.31 -16.99 -15.00
C LEU A 244 0.10 -17.03 -14.39
N VAL A 245 0.25 -17.55 -13.17
CA VAL A 245 1.54 -17.67 -12.49
C VAL A 245 2.51 -18.54 -13.28
N LEU A 246 2.04 -19.69 -13.80
CA LEU A 246 2.84 -20.55 -14.68
C LEU A 246 3.22 -19.85 -15.99
N GLY A 247 2.25 -19.21 -16.64
CA GLY A 247 2.43 -18.55 -17.92
C GLY A 247 3.44 -17.39 -17.87
N MET A 248 3.45 -16.63 -16.79
CA MET A 248 4.36 -15.49 -16.62
C MET A 248 5.81 -15.88 -16.34
N THR A 249 6.06 -17.07 -15.79
CA THR A 249 7.37 -17.42 -15.21
C THR A 249 8.12 -18.45 -16.05
N MET A 250 7.63 -19.69 -16.10
CA MET A 250 8.31 -20.81 -16.77
C MET A 250 7.58 -21.30 -18.03
N GLY A 251 6.35 -20.86 -18.25
CA GLY A 251 5.47 -21.45 -19.25
C GLY A 251 5.06 -22.88 -18.89
N PHE A 252 4.52 -23.62 -19.87
CA PHE A 252 3.89 -24.93 -19.64
C PHE A 252 4.80 -26.13 -19.97
N GLY A 253 6.08 -25.90 -20.25
CA GLY A 253 6.99 -26.95 -20.74
C GLY A 253 7.51 -27.91 -19.67
N ASN A 254 7.65 -27.47 -18.42
CA ASN A 254 8.20 -28.30 -17.34
C ASN A 254 7.07 -29.03 -16.60
N ARG A 255 6.98 -30.35 -16.83
CA ARG A 255 5.94 -31.22 -16.24
C ARG A 255 5.97 -31.25 -14.71
N GLY A 256 7.15 -31.27 -14.08
CA GLY A 256 7.25 -31.31 -12.61
C GLY A 256 6.71 -30.05 -11.94
N VAL A 257 7.00 -28.88 -12.53
CA VAL A 257 6.45 -27.59 -12.07
C VAL A 257 4.95 -27.50 -12.35
N LEU A 258 4.51 -27.95 -13.53
CA LEU A 258 3.10 -27.97 -13.91
C LEU A 258 2.25 -28.83 -12.96
N TYR A 259 2.72 -30.04 -12.63
CA TYR A 259 2.05 -30.90 -11.65
C TYR A 259 2.07 -30.31 -10.23
N SER A 260 3.17 -29.67 -9.83
CA SER A 260 3.26 -29.02 -8.50
C SER A 260 2.23 -27.90 -8.35
N VAL A 261 2.15 -26.98 -9.33
CA VAL A 261 1.19 -25.87 -9.30
C VAL A 261 -0.23 -26.39 -9.49
N GLY A 262 -0.47 -27.32 -10.41
CA GLY A 262 -1.78 -27.93 -10.63
C GLY A 262 -2.33 -28.62 -9.38
N ALA A 263 -1.49 -29.39 -8.68
CA ALA A 263 -1.86 -30.02 -7.42
C ALA A 263 -2.10 -29.00 -6.31
N THR A 264 -1.31 -27.91 -6.24
CA THR A 264 -1.54 -26.81 -5.30
C THR A 264 -2.90 -26.15 -5.53
N VAL A 265 -3.28 -25.91 -6.78
CA VAL A 265 -4.59 -25.35 -7.14
C VAL A 265 -5.72 -26.31 -6.76
N ALA A 266 -5.59 -27.60 -7.10
CA ALA A 266 -6.60 -28.60 -6.78
C ALA A 266 -6.83 -28.73 -5.27
N ILE A 267 -5.75 -28.86 -4.49
CA ILE A 267 -5.84 -28.97 -3.03
C ILE A 267 -6.35 -27.66 -2.42
N GLY A 268 -5.93 -26.51 -2.94
CA GLY A 268 -6.43 -25.20 -2.50
C GLY A 268 -7.94 -25.04 -2.71
N ILE A 269 -8.46 -25.49 -3.85
CA ILE A 269 -9.91 -25.50 -4.13
C ILE A 269 -10.66 -26.40 -3.14
N ILE A 270 -10.16 -27.63 -2.93
CA ILE A 270 -10.81 -28.61 -2.03
C ILE A 270 -10.80 -28.09 -0.59
N SER A 271 -9.63 -27.64 -0.12
CA SER A 271 -9.47 -27.13 1.25
C SER A 271 -10.33 -25.89 1.50
N TYR A 272 -10.37 -24.94 0.57
CA TYR A 272 -11.25 -23.78 0.71
C TYR A 272 -12.73 -24.19 0.73
N SER A 273 -13.14 -25.09 -0.18
CA SER A 273 -14.54 -25.54 -0.25
C SER A 273 -15.01 -26.18 1.06
N PHE A 274 -14.13 -26.92 1.75
CA PHE A 274 -14.40 -27.51 3.05
C PHE A 274 -14.39 -26.47 4.19
N LEU A 275 -13.38 -25.61 4.23
CA LEU A 275 -13.19 -24.63 5.31
C LEU A 275 -14.14 -23.43 5.22
N ARG A 276 -14.70 -23.14 4.05
CA ARG A 276 -15.53 -21.94 3.80
C ARG A 276 -16.68 -21.82 4.80
N GLY A 277 -17.40 -22.91 5.08
CA GLY A 277 -18.50 -22.91 6.04
C GLY A 277 -18.06 -22.55 7.46
N GLN A 278 -16.89 -23.06 7.89
CA GLN A 278 -16.33 -22.77 9.21
C GLN A 278 -15.82 -21.32 9.31
N LEU A 279 -15.16 -20.82 8.25
CA LEU A 279 -14.66 -19.45 8.17
C LEU A 279 -15.78 -18.40 8.18
N LEU A 280 -16.96 -18.75 7.65
CA LEU A 280 -18.14 -17.88 7.70
C LEU A 280 -18.84 -17.92 9.06
N SER A 281 -18.94 -19.08 9.70
CA SER A 281 -19.69 -19.25 10.96
C SER A 281 -18.91 -18.86 12.21
N ASN A 282 -17.60 -19.16 12.28
CA ASN A 282 -16.75 -18.86 13.43
C ASN A 282 -15.46 -18.13 12.99
N PRO A 283 -15.59 -16.89 12.51
CA PRO A 283 -14.45 -16.14 12.02
C PRO A 283 -13.49 -15.74 13.15
N SER A 284 -12.20 -16.04 12.96
CA SER A 284 -11.13 -15.52 13.81
C SER A 284 -9.89 -15.20 12.99
N ALA A 285 -9.14 -14.17 13.42
CA ALA A 285 -7.87 -13.82 12.79
C ALA A 285 -6.88 -15.00 12.81
N VAL A 286 -6.90 -15.79 13.88
CA VAL A 286 -6.05 -16.98 14.03
C VAL A 286 -6.42 -18.06 13.01
N LEU A 287 -7.72 -18.31 12.79
CA LEU A 287 -8.17 -19.28 11.79
C LEU A 287 -7.82 -18.84 10.36
N LEU A 288 -7.98 -17.56 10.04
CA LEU A 288 -7.60 -17.01 8.73
C LEU A 288 -6.09 -17.12 8.49
N LEU A 289 -5.28 -16.64 9.43
CA LEU A 289 -3.82 -16.73 9.32
C LEU A 289 -3.33 -18.19 9.33
N GLY A 290 -3.98 -19.05 10.12
CA GLY A 290 -3.73 -20.48 10.14
C GLY A 290 -4.04 -21.16 8.81
N SER A 291 -5.17 -20.83 8.17
CA SER A 291 -5.53 -21.36 6.86
C SER A 291 -4.57 -20.90 5.75
N PHE A 292 -4.08 -19.66 5.84
CA PHE A 292 -3.06 -19.13 4.93
C PHE A 292 -1.71 -19.84 5.12
N ALA A 293 -1.25 -19.99 6.37
CA ALA A 293 -0.02 -20.71 6.68
C ALA A 293 -0.10 -22.18 6.24
N PHE A 294 -1.26 -22.82 6.44
CA PHE A 294 -1.52 -24.17 5.96
C PHE A 294 -1.46 -24.26 4.43
N ALA A 295 -2.09 -23.32 3.71
CA ALA A 295 -2.03 -23.27 2.25
C ALA A 295 -0.58 -23.15 1.72
N ILE A 296 0.26 -22.34 2.38
CA ILE A 296 1.69 -22.24 2.06
C ILE A 296 2.43 -23.55 2.36
N ALA A 297 2.18 -24.16 3.53
CA ALA A 297 2.82 -25.42 3.91
C ALA A 297 2.49 -26.55 2.93
N VAL A 298 1.22 -26.64 2.51
CA VAL A 298 0.76 -27.56 1.46
C VAL A 298 1.46 -27.27 0.14
N ALA A 299 1.53 -26.01 -0.30
CA ALA A 299 2.21 -25.62 -1.53
C ALA A 299 3.69 -26.03 -1.52
N VAL A 300 4.38 -25.88 -0.39
CA VAL A 300 5.77 -26.32 -0.20
C VAL A 300 5.87 -27.85 -0.26
N ALA A 301 5.02 -28.57 0.46
CA ALA A 301 5.04 -30.03 0.52
C ALA A 301 4.76 -30.67 -0.85
N VAL A 302 3.70 -30.22 -1.54
CA VAL A 302 3.35 -30.67 -2.90
C VAL A 302 4.50 -30.41 -3.86
N SER A 303 5.12 -29.23 -3.80
CA SER A 303 6.23 -28.88 -4.68
C SER A 303 7.51 -29.65 -4.35
N PHE A 304 7.69 -30.07 -3.10
CA PHE A 304 8.80 -30.93 -2.71
C PHE A 304 8.65 -32.34 -3.30
N LEU A 305 7.41 -32.86 -3.33
CA LEU A 305 7.09 -34.18 -3.88
C LEU A 305 7.12 -34.20 -5.42
N PHE A 306 6.46 -33.26 -6.08
CA PHE A 306 6.29 -33.26 -7.55
C PHE A 306 7.35 -32.44 -8.31
N GLY A 307 8.10 -31.57 -7.63
CA GLY A 307 8.98 -30.58 -8.28
C GLY A 307 10.23 -31.15 -8.96
N GLY A 308 10.56 -32.43 -8.76
CA GLY A 308 11.66 -33.13 -9.45
C GLY A 308 13.03 -32.47 -9.27
N PHE A 309 13.72 -32.18 -10.37
CA PHE A 309 15.00 -31.43 -10.36
C PHE A 309 14.80 -29.91 -10.20
N SER A 310 13.58 -29.41 -10.40
CA SER A 310 13.22 -27.99 -10.36
C SER A 310 12.53 -27.57 -9.06
N ARG A 311 12.68 -28.32 -7.96
CA ARG A 311 11.99 -28.11 -6.66
C ARG A 311 12.02 -26.67 -6.17
N LYS A 312 13.19 -26.02 -6.18
CA LYS A 312 13.33 -24.63 -5.71
C LYS A 312 12.45 -23.66 -6.50
N HIS A 313 12.29 -23.90 -7.79
CA HIS A 313 11.44 -23.08 -8.65
C HIS A 313 9.95 -23.47 -8.51
N ALA A 314 9.65 -24.77 -8.41
CA ALA A 314 8.29 -25.25 -8.15
C ALA A 314 7.73 -24.68 -6.83
N ILE A 315 8.51 -24.71 -5.75
CA ILE A 315 8.12 -24.17 -4.44
C ILE A 315 7.74 -22.68 -4.54
N GLY A 316 8.59 -21.86 -5.16
CA GLY A 316 8.32 -20.42 -5.29
C GLY A 316 7.04 -20.11 -6.07
N LEU A 317 6.78 -20.85 -7.15
CA LEU A 317 5.58 -20.69 -7.96
C LEU A 317 4.32 -21.15 -7.23
N SER A 318 4.36 -22.32 -6.58
CA SER A 318 3.23 -22.83 -5.81
C SER A 318 2.90 -21.94 -4.62
N ILE A 319 3.90 -21.37 -3.93
CA ILE A 319 3.66 -20.38 -2.86
C ILE A 319 2.95 -19.15 -3.44
N SER A 320 3.41 -18.66 -4.60
CA SER A 320 2.80 -17.50 -5.25
C SER A 320 1.34 -17.79 -5.64
N THR A 321 1.07 -18.96 -6.22
CA THR A 321 -0.29 -19.42 -6.55
C THR A 321 -1.17 -19.57 -5.31
N ALA A 322 -0.67 -20.21 -4.25
CA ALA A 322 -1.39 -20.36 -2.99
C ALA A 322 -1.73 -19.00 -2.37
N SER A 323 -0.79 -18.05 -2.37
CA SER A 323 -1.03 -16.70 -1.86
C SER A 323 -2.12 -15.96 -2.63
N VAL A 324 -2.10 -16.02 -3.97
CA VAL A 324 -3.16 -15.43 -4.80
C VAL A 324 -4.51 -16.10 -4.52
N MET A 325 -4.55 -17.43 -4.40
CA MET A 325 -5.78 -18.16 -4.11
C MET A 325 -6.32 -17.85 -2.70
N SER A 326 -5.46 -17.73 -1.69
CA SER A 326 -5.88 -17.34 -0.35
C SER A 326 -6.40 -15.90 -0.30
N PHE A 327 -5.80 -14.99 -1.08
CA PHE A 327 -6.32 -13.64 -1.23
C PHE A 327 -7.70 -13.62 -1.91
N LEU A 328 -7.88 -14.39 -2.98
CA LEU A 328 -9.19 -14.54 -3.64
C LEU A 328 -10.25 -15.14 -2.70
N ALA A 329 -9.87 -16.10 -1.85
CA ALA A 329 -10.74 -16.68 -0.83
C ALA A 329 -11.13 -15.63 0.22
N LEU A 330 -10.18 -14.82 0.70
CA LEU A 330 -10.47 -13.72 1.62
C LEU A 330 -11.48 -12.74 1.00
N VAL A 331 -11.31 -12.39 -0.29
CA VAL A 331 -12.25 -11.52 -1.01
C VAL A 331 -13.64 -12.14 -1.11
N ASP A 332 -13.77 -13.45 -1.42
CA ASP A 332 -15.09 -14.12 -1.43
C ASP A 332 -15.76 -14.05 -0.05
N LEU A 333 -15.02 -14.32 1.03
CA LEU A 333 -15.54 -14.25 2.39
C LEU A 333 -15.98 -12.83 2.77
N MET A 334 -15.17 -11.81 2.43
CA MET A 334 -15.52 -10.40 2.65
C MET A 334 -16.79 -10.00 1.88
N LEU A 335 -16.87 -10.33 0.58
CA LEU A 335 -18.04 -9.97 -0.23
C LEU A 335 -19.28 -10.69 0.27
N THR A 336 -19.19 -11.97 0.63
CA THR A 336 -20.31 -12.73 1.19
C THR A 336 -20.89 -12.06 2.46
N ASN A 337 -20.04 -11.47 3.30
CA ASN A 337 -20.46 -10.76 4.51
C ASN A 337 -20.78 -9.26 4.30
N TRP A 338 -20.62 -8.74 3.08
CA TRP A 338 -20.85 -7.33 2.75
C TRP A 338 -22.29 -6.88 3.05
N THR A 339 -23.28 -7.69 2.68
CA THR A 339 -24.70 -7.36 2.89
C THR A 339 -25.03 -7.15 4.37
N ASN A 340 -24.42 -7.95 5.25
CA ASN A 340 -24.59 -7.82 6.70
C ASN A 340 -23.96 -6.53 7.24
N TYR A 341 -22.79 -6.17 6.72
CA TYR A 341 -22.15 -4.89 7.06
C TYR A 341 -22.95 -3.69 6.55
N TYR A 342 -23.43 -3.74 5.30
CA TYR A 342 -24.28 -2.69 4.70
C TYR A 342 -25.62 -2.52 5.43
N ALA A 343 -26.13 -3.57 6.07
CA ALA A 343 -27.32 -3.47 6.90
C ALA A 343 -27.13 -2.54 8.10
N ILE A 344 -25.92 -2.57 8.71
CA ILE A 344 -25.54 -1.76 9.88
C ILE A 344 -25.06 -0.37 9.45
N ASN A 345 -24.20 -0.30 8.43
CA ASN A 345 -23.68 0.95 7.91
C ASN A 345 -24.16 1.19 6.46
N LYS A 346 -25.17 2.04 6.32
CA LYS A 346 -25.77 2.41 5.01
C LYS A 346 -24.83 3.20 4.10
N ARG A 347 -23.68 3.65 4.60
CA ARG A 347 -22.63 4.35 3.84
C ARG A 347 -21.30 3.62 4.01
N PRO A 348 -21.13 2.47 3.32
CA PRO A 348 -20.04 1.54 3.60
C PRO A 348 -18.66 2.10 3.22
N ILE A 349 -18.58 3.05 2.28
CA ILE A 349 -17.35 3.76 1.94
C ILE A 349 -17.28 5.07 2.73
N PRO A 350 -16.47 5.14 3.80
CA PRO A 350 -16.44 6.29 4.69
C PRO A 350 -15.66 7.45 4.06
N THR A 351 -16.08 8.68 4.39
CA THR A 351 -15.37 9.90 4.02
C THR A 351 -14.45 10.41 5.12
N ILE A 352 -14.65 9.96 6.36
CA ILE A 352 -13.90 10.41 7.53
C ILE A 352 -13.62 9.28 8.52
N GLY A 353 -12.53 9.41 9.29
CA GLY A 353 -12.19 8.52 10.39
C GLY A 353 -11.46 7.25 9.94
N ALA A 354 -10.96 6.48 10.92
CA ALA A 354 -10.25 5.22 10.69
C ALA A 354 -11.13 3.97 10.94
N VAL A 355 -12.24 4.15 11.65
CA VAL A 355 -13.25 3.13 11.98
C VAL A 355 -14.59 3.82 12.19
N THR A 356 -15.69 3.10 11.98
CA THR A 356 -17.03 3.60 12.33
C THR A 356 -17.17 3.67 13.86
N PRO A 357 -17.51 4.84 14.45
CA PRO A 357 -17.71 4.96 15.89
C PRO A 357 -18.85 4.05 16.38
N ASN A 358 -18.64 3.40 17.53
CA ASN A 358 -19.63 2.52 18.17
C ASN A 358 -20.15 1.37 17.28
N LEU A 359 -19.32 0.88 16.35
CA LEU A 359 -19.66 -0.30 15.55
C LEU A 359 -19.64 -1.55 16.44
N ASN A 360 -20.83 -2.03 16.78
CA ASN A 360 -21.03 -3.31 17.46
C ASN A 360 -21.30 -4.38 16.41
N GLY A 361 -20.24 -5.05 15.95
CA GLY A 361 -20.35 -6.03 14.88
C GLY A 361 -19.42 -7.21 15.04
N ASP A 362 -19.76 -8.29 14.34
CA ASP A 362 -18.94 -9.50 14.28
C ASP A 362 -17.59 -9.23 13.59
N PHE A 363 -16.65 -10.18 13.70
CA PHE A 363 -15.32 -10.09 13.09
C PHE A 363 -15.33 -9.57 11.65
N TRP A 364 -16.21 -10.12 10.79
CA TRP A 364 -16.28 -9.72 9.38
C TRP A 364 -16.75 -8.28 9.19
N GLN A 365 -17.68 -7.81 10.03
CA GLN A 365 -18.18 -6.44 9.94
C GLN A 365 -17.09 -5.45 10.35
N SER A 366 -16.34 -5.74 11.42
CA SER A 366 -15.17 -4.95 11.82
C SER A 366 -14.05 -5.00 10.77
N PHE A 367 -13.81 -6.16 10.16
CA PHE A 367 -12.79 -6.31 9.12
C PHE A 367 -13.13 -5.52 7.85
N ILE A 368 -14.38 -5.59 7.38
CA ILE A 368 -14.87 -4.82 6.24
C ILE A 368 -14.83 -3.32 6.56
N ASP A 369 -15.25 -2.91 7.75
CA ASP A 369 -15.17 -1.52 8.21
C ASP A 369 -13.75 -0.96 8.09
N VAL A 370 -12.77 -1.64 8.70
CA VAL A 370 -11.37 -1.20 8.62
C VAL A 370 -10.87 -1.18 7.17
N ALA A 371 -11.23 -2.19 6.36
CA ALA A 371 -10.81 -2.25 4.95
C ALA A 371 -11.40 -1.10 4.11
N THR A 372 -12.67 -0.73 4.30
CA THR A 372 -13.28 0.38 3.55
C THR A 372 -12.76 1.74 4.01
N HIS A 373 -12.45 1.91 5.30
CA HIS A 373 -11.76 3.10 5.81
C HIS A 373 -10.39 3.29 5.16
N LEU A 374 -9.63 2.21 4.98
CA LEU A 374 -8.30 2.27 4.37
C LEU A 374 -8.33 2.58 2.87
N LEU A 375 -9.43 2.27 2.16
CA LEU A 375 -9.48 2.26 0.70
C LEU A 375 -9.11 3.62 0.08
N LEU A 376 -9.82 4.70 0.44
CA LEU A 376 -9.62 6.00 -0.20
C LEU A 376 -8.27 6.65 0.19
N PRO A 377 -7.89 6.75 1.47
CA PRO A 377 -6.62 7.36 1.86
C PRO A 377 -5.42 6.61 1.28
N THR A 378 -5.46 5.27 1.29
CA THR A 378 -4.39 4.44 0.72
C THR A 378 -4.31 4.61 -0.79
N THR A 379 -5.45 4.73 -1.49
CA THR A 379 -5.47 4.95 -2.95
C THR A 379 -4.84 6.30 -3.30
N VAL A 380 -5.12 7.37 -2.54
CA VAL A 380 -4.50 8.68 -2.75
C VAL A 380 -2.97 8.59 -2.62
N LEU A 381 -2.47 8.02 -1.52
CA LEU A 381 -1.03 7.86 -1.30
C LEU A 381 -0.39 6.96 -2.36
N MET A 382 -1.06 5.88 -2.74
CA MET A 382 -0.60 4.95 -3.77
C MET A 382 -0.45 5.66 -5.13
N LEU A 383 -1.45 6.46 -5.55
CA LEU A 383 -1.45 7.13 -6.86
C LEU A 383 -0.27 8.09 -7.04
N VAL A 384 0.14 8.78 -5.96
CA VAL A 384 1.29 9.70 -5.97
C VAL A 384 2.59 8.92 -6.26
N SER A 385 2.83 7.83 -5.53
CA SER A 385 4.02 6.99 -5.70
C SER A 385 4.02 6.17 -6.99
N LEU A 386 2.83 5.73 -7.44
CA LEU A 386 2.65 4.88 -8.61
C LEU A 386 3.27 5.50 -9.87
N ALA A 387 3.08 6.81 -10.06
CA ALA A 387 3.61 7.53 -11.21
C ALA A 387 5.15 7.53 -11.21
N GLY A 388 5.76 7.78 -10.04
CA GLY A 388 7.20 7.71 -9.83
C GLY A 388 7.73 6.32 -10.18
N TYR A 389 7.19 5.27 -9.56
CA TYR A 389 7.66 3.90 -9.79
C TYR A 389 7.49 3.45 -11.24
N THR A 390 6.39 3.79 -11.89
CA THR A 390 6.18 3.46 -13.31
C THR A 390 7.25 4.11 -14.19
N ARG A 391 7.52 5.40 -13.99
CA ARG A 391 8.51 6.17 -14.77
C ARG A 391 9.93 5.66 -14.55
N TYR A 392 10.34 5.50 -13.29
CA TYR A 392 11.71 5.06 -12.97
C TYR A 392 11.96 3.61 -13.37
N THR A 393 10.99 2.73 -13.15
CA THR A 393 11.09 1.33 -13.59
C THR A 393 11.18 1.25 -15.11
N ARG A 394 10.37 2.03 -15.85
CA ARG A 394 10.44 2.08 -17.30
C ARG A 394 11.82 2.55 -17.79
N ALA A 395 12.33 3.65 -17.24
CA ALA A 395 13.64 4.19 -17.61
C ALA A 395 14.76 3.18 -17.36
N SER A 396 14.80 2.58 -16.16
CA SER A 396 15.81 1.59 -15.80
C SER A 396 15.71 0.32 -16.65
N MET A 397 14.49 -0.15 -16.95
CA MET A 397 14.28 -1.29 -17.85
C MET A 397 14.79 -1.01 -19.26
N LEU A 398 14.53 0.17 -19.83
CA LEU A 398 15.03 0.55 -21.16
C LEU A 398 16.56 0.63 -21.20
N GLU A 399 17.18 1.18 -20.17
CA GLU A 399 18.65 1.21 -20.05
C GLU A 399 19.23 -0.20 -19.99
N VAL A 400 18.66 -1.06 -19.14
CA VAL A 400 19.12 -2.45 -18.97
C VAL A 400 18.93 -3.27 -20.23
N LEU A 401 17.80 -3.14 -20.93
CA LEU A 401 17.51 -3.89 -22.16
C LEU A 401 18.48 -3.57 -23.31
N ASN A 402 19.18 -2.44 -23.24
CA ASN A 402 20.19 -2.02 -24.22
C ASN A 402 21.61 -2.49 -23.90
N GLN A 403 21.83 -3.18 -22.78
CA GLN A 403 23.15 -3.67 -22.35
C GLN A 403 23.63 -4.89 -23.16
N ASP A 404 24.94 -5.04 -23.33
CA ASP A 404 25.54 -6.11 -24.17
C ASP A 404 25.29 -7.53 -23.63
N TYR A 405 25.17 -7.69 -22.31
CA TYR A 405 24.85 -8.99 -21.73
C TYR A 405 23.41 -9.44 -22.06
N ILE A 406 22.49 -8.50 -22.29
CA ILE A 406 21.12 -8.80 -22.76
C ILE A 406 21.16 -9.24 -24.22
N ARG A 407 21.95 -8.56 -25.07
CA ARG A 407 22.17 -8.98 -26.47
C ARG A 407 22.78 -10.37 -26.54
N THR A 408 23.73 -10.67 -25.66
CA THR A 408 24.33 -12.01 -25.53
C THR A 408 23.33 -13.06 -25.06
N ALA A 409 22.44 -12.72 -24.13
CA ALA A 409 21.37 -13.63 -23.69
C ALA A 409 20.41 -13.96 -24.84
N ARG A 410 20.05 -12.96 -25.66
CA ARG A 410 19.22 -13.16 -26.87
C ARG A 410 19.94 -13.96 -27.95
N SER A 411 21.23 -13.71 -28.20
CA SER A 411 21.99 -14.46 -29.21
C SER A 411 22.19 -15.94 -28.84
N LYS A 412 22.19 -16.26 -27.53
CA LYS A 412 22.14 -17.64 -27.03
C LYS A 412 20.78 -18.33 -27.22
N GLY A 413 19.78 -17.66 -27.80
CA GLY A 413 18.45 -18.23 -28.07
C GLY A 413 17.55 -18.34 -26.83
N LEU A 414 17.86 -17.63 -25.74
CA LEU A 414 16.98 -17.62 -24.57
C LEU A 414 15.63 -16.97 -24.92
N PRO A 415 14.50 -17.51 -24.42
CA PRO A 415 13.19 -16.93 -24.69
C PRO A 415 13.10 -15.54 -24.05
N GLU A 416 12.42 -14.61 -24.74
CA GLU A 416 12.32 -13.20 -24.32
C GLU A 416 11.77 -13.04 -22.89
N ARG A 417 10.88 -13.97 -22.45
CA ARG A 417 10.38 -14.00 -21.06
C ARG A 417 11.50 -14.19 -20.05
N THR A 418 12.45 -15.10 -20.31
CA THR A 418 13.60 -15.32 -19.43
C THR A 418 14.57 -14.15 -19.49
N VAL A 419 14.79 -13.57 -20.67
CA VAL A 419 15.61 -12.34 -20.82
C VAL A 419 15.04 -11.21 -19.96
N ILE A 420 13.74 -10.96 -20.04
CA ILE A 420 13.06 -9.91 -19.29
C ILE A 420 13.06 -10.22 -17.78
N THR A 421 12.50 -11.35 -17.36
CA THR A 421 12.25 -11.63 -15.94
C THR A 421 13.51 -11.93 -15.14
N LYS A 422 14.47 -12.65 -15.73
CA LYS A 422 15.66 -13.14 -15.03
C LYS A 422 16.88 -12.24 -15.23
N HIS A 423 17.05 -11.67 -16.42
CA HIS A 423 18.24 -10.88 -16.75
C HIS A 423 18.00 -9.38 -16.69
N ALA A 424 16.90 -8.87 -17.25
CA ALA A 424 16.65 -7.43 -17.26
C ALA A 424 16.07 -6.92 -15.93
N PHE A 425 14.95 -7.49 -15.51
CA PHE A 425 14.18 -7.00 -14.34
C PHE A 425 15.00 -6.99 -13.05
N ARG A 426 15.74 -8.06 -12.77
CA ARG A 426 16.57 -8.12 -11.55
C ARG A 426 17.60 -6.99 -11.50
N ASN A 427 18.20 -6.64 -12.63
CA ASN A 427 19.21 -5.59 -12.70
C ASN A 427 18.58 -4.19 -12.71
N SER A 428 17.35 -4.03 -13.25
CA SER A 428 16.63 -2.74 -13.18
C SER A 428 16.14 -2.41 -11.77
N LEU A 429 16.04 -3.38 -10.87
CA LEU A 429 15.66 -3.16 -9.48
C LEU A 429 16.74 -2.45 -8.66
N ILE A 430 18.00 -2.43 -9.13
CA ILE A 430 19.12 -1.83 -8.41
C ILE A 430 18.79 -0.34 -8.16
N PRO A 431 18.72 0.56 -9.16
CA PRO A 431 18.44 1.99 -8.87
C PRO A 431 17.09 2.23 -8.18
N LEU A 432 16.11 1.36 -8.43
CA LEU A 432 14.76 1.49 -7.89
C LEU A 432 14.73 1.30 -6.36
N THR A 433 15.65 0.52 -5.82
CA THR A 433 15.72 0.20 -4.39
C THR A 433 15.96 1.45 -3.54
N THR A 434 16.82 2.39 -3.98
CA THR A 434 16.98 3.69 -3.30
C THR A 434 15.72 4.53 -3.37
N ILE A 435 15.06 4.54 -4.53
CA ILE A 435 13.86 5.36 -4.76
C ILE A 435 12.74 4.92 -3.81
N ILE A 436 12.56 3.61 -3.64
CA ILE A 436 11.57 3.04 -2.71
C ILE A 436 11.82 3.52 -1.27
N ALA A 437 13.08 3.51 -0.82
CA ALA A 437 13.40 3.95 0.54
C ALA A 437 13.16 5.45 0.76
N PHE A 438 13.50 6.28 -0.23
CA PHE A 438 13.23 7.72 -0.17
C PHE A 438 11.74 8.01 -0.21
N ASP A 439 11.00 7.35 -1.11
CA ASP A 439 9.56 7.53 -1.29
C ASP A 439 8.79 7.11 -0.04
N PHE A 440 9.16 6.01 0.62
CA PHE A 440 8.54 5.61 1.89
C PHE A 440 8.64 6.71 2.96
N ALA A 441 9.81 7.34 3.10
CA ALA A 441 9.98 8.45 4.05
C ALA A 441 9.15 9.68 3.64
N GLY A 442 9.13 10.00 2.34
CA GLY A 442 8.31 11.08 1.78
C GLY A 442 6.81 10.88 1.95
N LEU A 443 6.34 9.63 1.84
CA LEU A 443 4.94 9.25 2.01
C LEU A 443 4.41 9.54 3.41
N ILE A 444 5.24 9.46 4.46
CA ILE A 444 4.81 9.85 5.81
C ILE A 444 4.53 11.36 5.87
N GLY A 445 5.30 12.18 5.15
CA GLY A 445 5.01 13.62 4.98
C GLY A 445 3.73 13.87 4.18
N GLY A 446 3.53 13.15 3.06
CA GLY A 446 2.30 13.22 2.27
C GLY A 446 1.05 12.72 3.02
N ALA A 447 1.23 11.77 3.94
CA ALA A 447 0.17 11.25 4.79
C ALA A 447 -0.42 12.33 5.70
N VAL A 448 0.33 13.35 6.10
CA VAL A 448 -0.20 14.46 6.93
C VAL A 448 -1.38 15.14 6.25
N ILE A 449 -1.26 15.43 4.94
CA ILE A 449 -2.33 16.06 4.16
C ILE A 449 -3.50 15.09 3.98
N THR A 450 -3.20 13.85 3.60
CA THR A 450 -4.22 12.80 3.41
C THR A 450 -5.03 12.56 4.69
N GLU A 451 -4.37 12.42 5.83
CA GLU A 451 -5.00 12.24 7.13
C GLU A 451 -5.88 13.42 7.52
N THR A 452 -5.41 14.64 7.29
CA THR A 452 -6.19 15.86 7.53
C THR A 452 -7.45 15.86 6.67
N VAL A 453 -7.32 15.57 5.37
CA VAL A 453 -8.46 15.55 4.45
C VAL A 453 -9.46 14.48 4.87
N PHE A 454 -9.03 13.25 5.16
CA PHE A 454 -9.91 12.16 5.58
C PHE A 454 -10.22 12.12 7.09
N GLY A 455 -9.82 13.12 7.89
CA GLY A 455 -10.09 13.13 9.33
C GLY A 455 -9.55 11.90 10.08
N TRP A 456 -8.39 11.38 9.66
CA TRP A 456 -7.71 10.28 10.34
C TRP A 456 -6.88 10.80 11.51
N LYS A 457 -7.02 10.16 12.67
CA LYS A 457 -6.20 10.47 13.85
C LYS A 457 -4.85 9.75 13.76
N GLY A 458 -3.99 10.24 12.86
CA GLY A 458 -2.63 9.73 12.66
C GLY A 458 -1.56 10.67 13.20
N MET A 459 -0.31 10.39 12.83
CA MET A 459 0.85 11.20 13.21
C MET A 459 0.80 12.60 12.59
N GLY A 460 0.13 12.77 11.45
CA GLY A 460 -0.06 14.08 10.84
C GLY A 460 -0.93 15.01 11.68
N GLU A 461 -1.99 14.49 12.30
CA GLU A 461 -2.81 15.27 13.23
C GLU A 461 -2.04 15.62 14.50
N LEU A 462 -1.22 14.70 15.01
CA LEU A 462 -0.32 14.95 16.16
C LEU A 462 0.67 16.09 15.85
N PHE A 463 1.29 16.04 14.67
CA PHE A 463 2.22 17.07 14.19
C PHE A 463 1.52 18.43 13.98
N LYS A 464 0.39 18.43 13.28
CA LYS A 464 -0.39 19.65 13.00
C LYS A 464 -0.88 20.31 14.29
N THR A 465 -1.45 19.53 15.21
CA THR A 465 -1.93 20.02 16.50
C THR A 465 -0.78 20.55 17.35
N GLY A 466 0.38 19.89 17.33
CA GLY A 466 1.59 20.39 17.98
C GLY A 466 2.06 21.72 17.42
N LEU A 467 2.09 21.87 16.09
CA LEU A 467 2.45 23.13 15.43
C LEU A 467 1.48 24.27 15.76
N GLN A 468 0.16 24.01 15.67
CA GLN A 468 -0.87 25.01 15.95
C GLN A 468 -0.86 25.48 17.40
N ASN A 469 -0.53 24.58 18.33
CA ASN A 469 -0.46 24.90 19.76
C ASN A 469 0.94 25.34 20.23
N VAL A 470 1.90 25.49 19.30
CA VAL A 470 3.29 25.83 19.64
C VAL A 470 3.87 24.87 20.69
N ASP A 471 3.56 23.58 20.54
CA ASP A 471 3.99 22.51 21.44
C ASP A 471 5.08 21.66 20.75
N PRO A 472 6.36 21.80 21.15
CA PRO A 472 7.45 21.07 20.52
C PRO A 472 7.34 19.57 20.69
N GLN A 473 6.81 19.06 21.81
CA GLN A 473 6.99 17.66 22.15
C GLN A 473 6.24 16.69 21.19
N PRO A 474 4.96 16.93 20.84
CA PRO A 474 4.27 16.17 19.80
C PRO A 474 4.94 16.28 18.42
N VAL A 475 5.45 17.46 18.07
CA VAL A 475 6.15 17.71 16.80
C VAL A 475 7.46 16.91 16.73
N MET A 476 8.21 16.89 17.82
CA MET A 476 9.45 16.15 17.93
C MET A 476 9.22 14.63 17.92
N ALA A 477 8.12 14.15 18.49
CA ALA A 477 7.73 12.74 18.42
C ALA A 477 7.46 12.31 16.97
N PHE A 478 6.75 13.12 16.19
CA PHE A 478 6.59 12.92 14.74
C PHE A 478 7.94 12.91 14.00
N PHE A 479 8.81 13.88 14.31
CA PHE A 479 10.14 13.97 13.70
C PHE A 479 11.03 12.75 14.00
N LEU A 480 11.00 12.26 15.24
CA LEU A 480 11.77 11.09 15.65
C LEU A 480 11.33 9.85 14.85
N VAL A 481 10.02 9.61 14.74
CA VAL A 481 9.50 8.44 14.01
C VAL A 481 9.81 8.54 12.51
N THR A 482 9.57 9.69 11.90
CA THR A 482 9.87 9.90 10.47
C THR A 482 11.36 9.78 10.16
N GLY A 483 12.21 10.37 11.00
CA GLY A 483 13.67 10.26 10.89
C GLY A 483 14.15 8.82 11.03
N ILE A 484 13.71 8.10 12.07
CA ILE A 484 14.07 6.68 12.28
C ILE A 484 13.56 5.82 11.12
N ALA A 485 12.33 6.04 10.65
CA ALA A 485 11.78 5.34 9.49
C ALA A 485 12.62 5.57 8.24
N ALA A 486 13.04 6.82 7.98
CA ALA A 486 13.90 7.15 6.85
C ALA A 486 15.28 6.47 6.94
N ILE A 487 15.89 6.44 8.12
CA ILE A 487 17.18 5.74 8.34
C ILE A 487 17.01 4.24 8.14
N THR A 488 15.95 3.66 8.71
CA THR A 488 15.66 2.24 8.62
C THR A 488 15.42 1.82 7.16
N MET A 489 14.63 2.57 6.41
CA MET A 489 14.36 2.26 5.01
C MET A 489 15.58 2.44 4.13
N ASN A 490 16.42 3.45 4.38
CA ASN A 490 17.70 3.58 3.70
C ASN A 490 18.64 2.41 3.97
N LEU A 491 18.68 1.92 5.21
CA LEU A 491 19.44 0.72 5.56
C LEU A 491 18.89 -0.53 4.86
N VAL A 492 17.56 -0.67 4.81
CA VAL A 492 16.90 -1.76 4.07
C VAL A 492 17.28 -1.70 2.59
N ALA A 493 17.30 -0.51 1.98
CA ALA A 493 17.74 -0.34 0.59
C ALA A 493 19.20 -0.80 0.39
N ASP A 494 20.11 -0.42 1.30
CA ASP A 494 21.51 -0.85 1.26
C ASP A 494 21.70 -2.37 1.37
N LEU A 495 20.90 -3.01 2.22
CA LEU A 495 20.90 -4.46 2.34
C LEU A 495 20.33 -5.12 1.07
N LEU A 496 19.26 -4.56 0.50
CA LEU A 496 18.69 -5.04 -0.75
C LEU A 496 19.67 -4.90 -1.93
N TYR A 497 20.47 -3.83 -1.97
CA TYR A 497 21.56 -3.68 -2.94
C TYR A 497 22.55 -4.84 -2.90
N ALA A 498 22.98 -5.24 -1.70
CA ALA A 498 23.91 -6.36 -1.53
C ALA A 498 23.32 -7.70 -2.00
N VAL A 499 22.00 -7.88 -1.92
CA VAL A 499 21.29 -9.09 -2.37
C VAL A 499 21.02 -9.08 -3.89
N LEU A 500 20.70 -7.90 -4.44
CA LEU A 500 20.40 -7.71 -5.85
C LEU A 500 21.66 -7.78 -6.71
N ASP A 501 22.76 -7.16 -6.26
CA ASP A 501 24.07 -7.19 -6.92
C ASP A 501 25.13 -7.94 -6.08
N PRO A 502 25.32 -9.25 -6.32
CA PRO A 502 26.32 -10.05 -5.61
C PRO A 502 27.78 -9.70 -5.99
N ARG A 503 28.02 -8.76 -6.91
CA ARG A 503 29.37 -8.29 -7.24
C ARG A 503 29.92 -7.33 -6.19
N ILE A 504 29.04 -6.67 -5.43
CA ILE A 504 29.40 -5.69 -4.39
C ILE A 504 29.83 -6.40 -3.08
N THR A 505 29.49 -7.69 -2.93
CA THR A 505 29.81 -8.50 -1.73
C THR A 505 31.16 -9.21 -1.81
N ARG A 506 31.83 -9.22 -2.97
CA ARG A 506 33.26 -9.57 -3.11
C ARG A 506 34.10 -8.32 -2.99
#